data_AF-A0A2V9ZAG4-F1
#
_entry.id   AF-A0A2V9ZAG4-F1
#
_cell.length_a   1.000
_cell.length_b   1.000
_cell.length_c   1.000
_cell.angle_alpha   90.00
_cell.angle_beta   90.00
_cell.angle_gamma   90.00
#
_symmetry.space_group_name_H-M   'P 1'
#
loop_
_entity.id
_entity.type
_entity.pdbx_description
1 polymer ?
#
loop_
_entity_poly.entity_id
_entity_poly.type
_entity_poly.pdbx_seq_one_letter_code
_entity_poly.pdbx_strand_id
1 'polypeptide(L)'
;MVLHQAKTLTMTAVNSLLYTLDGRPSIRTATLLAWAFALPPGDPQIWDKIEPIKTTFGVFSSRIDRVAFVHDTKPASTGEIDFDAYVITPSSTDKIFVRDSFLGKHDPRDRALTLIHEFVHLVHTQFGEDHPGGAVISFDASSLGVPYDKAIKNPYCYQAFADWISDPKQKAA
;
A
#
# COMPACT_ATOMS: atom_id res chain seq x y z
N MET A 1 -1.54 -2.58 18.86
CA MET A 1 -1.84 -3.80 18.06
C MET A 1 -1.84 -3.50 16.56
N VAL A 2 -2.61 -2.53 16.05
CA VAL A 2 -2.68 -2.20 14.61
C VAL A 2 -1.34 -1.74 14.00
N LEU A 3 -0.61 -0.82 14.66
CA LEU A 3 0.70 -0.38 14.16
C LEU A 3 1.73 -1.51 14.08
N HIS A 4 1.72 -2.41 15.07
CA HIS A 4 2.58 -3.60 15.04
C HIS A 4 2.22 -4.50 13.84
N GLN A 5 0.93 -4.74 13.61
CA GLN A 5 0.47 -5.50 12.44
C GLN A 5 0.91 -4.85 11.12
N ALA A 6 0.77 -3.52 10.98
CA ALA A 6 1.20 -2.81 9.78
C ALA A 6 2.72 -2.90 9.55
N LYS A 7 3.53 -2.77 10.61
CA LYS A 7 4.98 -3.01 10.54
C LYS A 7 5.31 -4.44 10.11
N THR A 8 4.61 -5.44 10.65
CA THR A 8 4.82 -6.84 10.26
C THR A 8 4.50 -7.09 8.78
N LEU A 9 3.39 -6.54 8.27
CA LEU A 9 3.00 -6.67 6.86
C LEU A 9 4.03 -5.98 5.94
N THR A 10 4.43 -4.75 6.25
CA THR A 10 5.43 -4.01 5.46
C THR A 10 6.80 -4.67 5.51
N MET A 11 7.24 -5.19 6.66
CA MET A 11 8.49 -5.95 6.75
C MET A 11 8.43 -7.28 6.00
N THR A 12 7.27 -7.95 5.98
CA THR A 12 7.07 -9.16 5.15
C THR A 12 7.22 -8.82 3.67
N ALA A 13 6.63 -7.70 3.23
CA ALA A 13 6.81 -7.19 1.88
C ALA A 13 8.26 -6.81 1.56
N VAL A 14 8.98 -6.12 2.46
CA VAL A 14 10.40 -5.82 2.26
C VAL A 14 11.20 -7.11 2.11
N ASN A 15 11.02 -8.07 3.02
CA ASN A 15 11.78 -9.31 3.05
C ASN A 15 11.52 -10.18 1.82
N SER A 16 10.30 -10.16 1.24
CA SER A 16 10.02 -10.89 0.00
C SER A 16 10.70 -10.26 -1.22
N LEU A 17 10.95 -8.95 -1.17
CA LEU A 17 11.68 -8.20 -2.20
C LEU A 17 13.21 -8.28 -2.01
N LEU A 18 13.69 -8.83 -0.89
CA LEU A 18 15.10 -9.13 -0.72
C LEU A 18 15.48 -10.34 -1.57
N TYR A 19 16.67 -10.25 -2.15
CA TYR A 19 17.21 -11.23 -3.09
C TYR A 19 17.37 -12.61 -2.46
N THR A 20 17.08 -13.66 -3.24
CA THR A 20 17.61 -15.01 -3.02
C THR A 20 19.11 -15.06 -3.40
N LEU A 21 19.80 -16.17 -3.12
CA LEU A 21 21.22 -16.36 -3.44
C LEU A 21 21.54 -16.24 -4.94
N ASP A 22 20.58 -16.53 -5.81
CA ASP A 22 20.67 -16.37 -7.27
C ASP A 22 20.22 -14.98 -7.75
N GLY A 23 19.93 -14.08 -6.81
CA GLY A 23 19.57 -12.70 -7.10
C GLY A 23 18.22 -12.57 -7.78
N ARG A 24 17.22 -13.41 -7.50
CA ARG A 24 15.88 -13.39 -8.14
C ARG A 24 14.76 -13.34 -7.08
N PRO A 25 13.62 -12.67 -7.32
CA PRO A 25 12.47 -12.84 -6.43
C PRO A 25 11.95 -14.27 -6.58
N SER A 26 11.33 -14.82 -5.54
CA SER A 26 10.60 -16.08 -5.69
C SER A 26 9.51 -15.95 -6.76
N ILE A 27 9.12 -17.06 -7.41
CA ILE A 27 8.06 -17.06 -8.44
C ILE A 27 6.80 -16.36 -7.92
N ARG A 28 6.39 -16.68 -6.69
CA ARG A 28 5.24 -16.02 -6.03
C ARG A 28 5.43 -14.51 -5.94
N THR A 29 6.58 -14.03 -5.49
CA THR A 29 6.85 -12.58 -5.39
C THR A 29 6.82 -11.92 -6.76
N ALA A 30 7.43 -12.53 -7.77
CA ALA A 30 7.42 -12.02 -9.14
C ALA A 30 5.99 -11.93 -9.72
N THR A 31 5.15 -12.94 -9.47
CA THR A 31 3.72 -12.92 -9.85
C THR A 31 2.97 -11.78 -9.15
N LEU A 32 3.16 -11.62 -7.84
CA LEU A 32 2.48 -10.56 -7.08
C LEU A 32 2.96 -9.15 -7.48
N LEU A 33 4.24 -8.99 -7.84
CA LEU A 33 4.77 -7.75 -8.41
C LEU A 33 4.15 -7.43 -9.77
N ALA A 34 3.96 -8.43 -10.62
CA ALA A 34 3.26 -8.26 -11.90
C ALA A 34 1.81 -7.79 -11.69
N TRP A 35 1.13 -8.35 -10.70
CA TRP A 35 -0.27 -8.06 -10.41
C TRP A 35 -0.48 -6.71 -9.73
N ALA A 36 0.37 -6.35 -8.77
CA ALA A 36 0.23 -5.11 -8.01
C ALA A 36 0.87 -3.91 -8.71
N PHE A 37 2.01 -4.10 -9.37
CA PHE A 37 2.83 -3.00 -9.90
C PHE A 37 3.06 -3.05 -11.42
N ALA A 38 2.39 -3.97 -12.14
CA ALA A 38 2.62 -4.18 -13.58
C ALA A 38 4.10 -4.42 -13.92
N LEU A 39 4.80 -5.15 -13.03
CA LEU A 39 6.20 -5.50 -13.17
C LEU A 39 6.36 -7.01 -13.46
N PRO A 40 6.27 -7.44 -14.74
CA PRO A 40 6.25 -8.85 -15.09
C PRO A 40 7.61 -9.54 -14.87
N PRO A 41 7.61 -10.86 -14.63
CA PRO A 41 8.85 -11.64 -14.64
C PRO A 41 9.56 -11.49 -15.99
N GLY A 42 10.85 -11.16 -15.97
CA GLY A 42 11.67 -11.01 -17.18
C GLY A 42 11.84 -9.57 -17.69
N ASP A 43 11.28 -8.57 -17.01
CA ASP A 43 11.65 -7.16 -17.27
C ASP A 43 13.17 -6.98 -17.05
N PRO A 44 13.95 -6.55 -18.07
CA PRO A 44 15.40 -6.35 -17.93
C PRO A 44 15.78 -5.34 -16.85
N GLN A 45 14.88 -4.42 -16.51
CA GLN A 45 15.04 -3.36 -15.50
C GLN A 45 14.28 -3.67 -14.21
N ILE A 46 13.87 -4.93 -13.99
CA ILE A 46 13.11 -5.32 -12.80
C ILE A 46 13.78 -4.85 -11.49
N TRP A 47 15.11 -4.77 -11.47
CA TRP A 47 15.88 -4.36 -10.31
C TRP A 47 15.76 -2.89 -9.97
N ASP A 48 15.97 -2.03 -10.96
CA ASP A 48 15.83 -0.59 -10.79
C ASP A 48 14.38 -0.24 -10.44
N LYS A 49 13.43 -1.11 -10.83
CA LYS A 49 11.99 -0.94 -10.57
C LYS A 49 11.50 -1.50 -9.22
N ILE A 50 12.20 -2.47 -8.63
CA ILE A 50 11.87 -2.98 -7.28
C ILE A 50 12.35 -2.01 -6.21
N GLU A 51 13.48 -1.34 -6.40
CA GLU A 51 14.10 -0.51 -5.36
C GLU A 51 13.17 0.60 -4.82
N PRO A 52 12.42 1.35 -5.65
CA PRO A 52 11.48 2.36 -5.16
C PRO A 52 10.32 1.76 -4.34
N ILE A 53 9.83 0.57 -4.72
CA ILE A 53 8.76 -0.14 -4.02
C ILE A 53 9.28 -0.58 -2.64
N LYS A 54 10.45 -1.22 -2.61
CA LYS A 54 11.13 -1.66 -1.39
C LYS A 54 11.41 -0.48 -0.46
N THR A 55 11.88 0.64 -1.01
CA THR A 55 12.14 1.87 -0.25
C THR A 55 10.87 2.39 0.41
N THR A 56 9.75 2.47 -0.32
CA THR A 56 8.47 2.94 0.23
C THR A 56 8.01 2.06 1.41
N PHE A 57 8.08 0.73 1.28
CA PHE A 57 7.80 -0.17 2.40
C PHE A 57 8.81 -0.03 3.55
N GLY A 58 10.10 0.10 3.26
CA GLY A 58 11.17 0.23 4.25
C GLY A 58 11.06 1.51 5.09
N VAL A 59 10.65 2.62 4.47
CA VAL A 59 10.46 3.90 5.18
C VAL A 59 9.30 3.81 6.17
N PHE A 60 8.28 2.96 5.93
CA PHE A 60 7.14 2.76 6.83
C PHE A 60 7.58 2.52 8.27
N SER A 61 8.39 1.48 8.51
CA SER A 61 8.82 1.08 9.85
C SER A 61 9.63 2.17 10.56
N SER A 62 10.34 3.01 9.80
CA SER A 62 11.18 4.09 10.35
C SER A 62 10.41 5.39 10.67
N ARG A 63 9.30 5.65 9.98
CA ARG A 63 8.55 6.93 10.05
C ARG A 63 7.20 6.80 10.75
N ILE A 64 6.53 5.65 10.69
CA ILE A 64 5.15 5.52 11.17
C ILE A 64 4.99 5.86 12.67
N ASP A 65 6.00 5.65 13.50
CA ASP A 65 5.97 6.01 14.93
C ASP A 65 5.98 7.52 15.18
N ARG A 66 6.34 8.32 14.18
CA ARG A 66 6.34 9.79 14.22
C ARG A 66 5.07 10.38 13.61
N VAL A 67 4.27 9.56 12.94
CA VAL A 67 3.00 10.00 12.34
C VAL A 67 1.95 10.14 13.44
N ALA A 68 1.35 11.32 13.53
CA ALA A 68 0.26 11.58 14.45
C ALA A 68 -1.06 11.06 13.87
N PHE A 69 -1.77 10.25 14.66
CA PHE A 69 -3.12 9.78 14.34
C PHE A 69 -4.12 10.73 14.97
N VAL A 70 -4.88 11.44 14.13
CA VAL A 70 -5.88 12.42 14.56
C VAL A 70 -7.25 11.80 14.35
N HIS A 71 -8.01 11.65 15.44
CA HIS A 71 -9.40 11.22 15.35
C HIS A 71 -10.25 12.38 14.81
N ASP A 72 -10.85 12.20 13.64
CA ASP A 72 -11.76 13.16 13.03
C ASP A 72 -13.20 12.67 13.15
N THR A 73 -13.93 13.29 14.07
CA THR A 73 -15.34 12.97 14.38
C THR A 73 -16.31 13.78 13.52
N LYS A 74 -15.83 14.59 12.57
CA LYS A 74 -16.75 15.33 11.69
C LYS A 74 -17.50 14.33 10.80
N PRO A 75 -18.81 14.52 10.57
CA PRO A 75 -19.50 13.76 9.54
C PRO A 75 -18.92 14.12 8.16
N ALA A 76 -18.86 13.15 7.25
CA ALA A 76 -18.59 13.46 5.84
C ALA A 76 -19.63 14.45 5.32
N SER A 77 -19.21 15.42 4.50
CA SER A 77 -20.16 16.38 3.93
C SER A 77 -21.10 15.65 2.96
N THR A 78 -22.32 16.15 2.80
CA THR A 78 -23.31 15.55 1.90
C THR A 78 -22.75 15.47 0.47
N GLY A 79 -22.54 14.24 -0.04
CA GLY A 79 -21.98 13.99 -1.37
C GLY A 79 -20.48 13.69 -1.41
N GLU A 80 -19.78 13.70 -0.27
CA GLU A 80 -18.39 13.24 -0.18
C GLU A 80 -18.33 11.72 0.04
N ILE A 81 -17.28 11.08 -0.50
CA ILE A 81 -16.96 9.69 -0.16
C ILE A 81 -16.50 9.66 1.30
N ASP A 82 -17.15 8.83 2.12
CA ASP A 82 -16.74 8.63 3.50
C ASP A 82 -15.55 7.64 3.54
N PHE A 83 -14.35 8.17 3.76
CA PHE A 83 -13.13 7.38 3.85
C PHE A 83 -12.88 6.94 5.30
N ASP A 84 -12.49 5.68 5.51
CA ASP A 84 -12.09 5.17 6.83
C ASP A 84 -10.98 6.01 7.47
N ALA A 85 -9.98 6.37 6.66
CA ALA A 85 -8.89 7.26 7.03
C ALA A 85 -8.49 8.07 5.80
N TYR A 86 -7.80 9.19 6.03
CA TYR A 86 -7.32 10.05 4.96
C TYR A 86 -6.09 10.86 5.38
N VAL A 87 -5.34 11.33 4.39
CA VAL A 87 -4.28 12.33 4.51
C VAL A 87 -4.71 13.60 3.78
N ILE A 88 -4.44 14.77 4.35
CA ILE A 88 -4.64 16.05 3.66
C ILE A 88 -3.40 16.32 2.80
N THR A 89 -3.56 16.43 1.48
CA THR A 89 -2.46 16.64 0.55
C THR A 89 -2.53 17.99 -0.21
N PRO A 90 -1.39 18.58 -0.59
CA PRO A 90 -0.02 18.20 -0.23
C PRO A 90 0.20 18.32 1.28
N SER A 91 0.67 17.26 1.91
CA SER A 91 0.73 17.22 3.37
C SER A 91 1.97 17.98 3.83
N SER A 92 1.77 19.09 4.53
CA SER A 92 2.83 19.76 5.29
C SER A 92 3.04 19.13 6.68
N THR A 93 2.30 18.06 7.01
CA THR A 93 2.28 17.46 8.35
C THR A 93 2.30 15.93 8.30
N ASP A 94 3.04 15.29 9.21
CA ASP A 94 2.99 13.83 9.39
C ASP A 94 1.72 13.44 10.17
N LYS A 95 0.56 13.56 9.53
CA LYS A 95 -0.76 13.30 10.13
C LYS A 95 -1.60 12.37 9.26
N ILE A 96 -2.21 11.36 9.88
CA ILE A 96 -3.28 10.56 9.31
C ILE A 96 -4.54 10.84 10.12
N PHE A 97 -5.60 11.23 9.44
CA PHE A 97 -6.91 11.44 10.05
C PHE A 97 -7.70 10.13 9.97
N VAL A 98 -8.26 9.68 11.09
CA VAL A 98 -9.04 8.44 11.18
C VAL A 98 -10.48 8.75 11.58
N ARG A 99 -11.44 8.11 10.92
CA ARG A 99 -12.88 8.21 11.23
C ARG A 99 -13.31 7.12 12.21
N ASP A 100 -14.55 7.23 12.67
CA ASP A 100 -15.20 6.19 13.49
C ASP A 100 -15.31 4.85 12.75
N SER A 101 -15.50 4.85 11.43
CA SER A 101 -15.52 3.63 10.60
C SER A 101 -14.20 2.87 10.67
N PHE A 102 -13.05 3.55 10.62
CA PHE A 102 -11.74 2.93 10.84
C PHE A 102 -11.61 2.34 12.25
N LEU A 103 -12.05 3.06 13.28
CA LEU A 103 -11.97 2.60 14.67
C LEU A 103 -12.92 1.41 14.93
N GLY A 104 -14.07 1.39 14.26
CA GLY A 104 -15.09 0.36 14.33
C GLY A 104 -14.74 -0.94 13.59
N LYS A 105 -13.73 -0.93 12.70
CA LYS A 105 -13.25 -2.16 12.04
C LYS A 105 -12.77 -3.18 13.08
N HIS A 106 -13.45 -4.33 13.09
CA HIS A 106 -13.11 -5.42 14.00
C HIS A 106 -11.78 -6.08 13.64
N ASP A 107 -11.49 -6.24 12.34
CA ASP A 107 -10.25 -6.87 11.88
C ASP A 107 -9.04 -5.91 12.06
N PRO A 108 -8.04 -6.25 12.89
CA PRO A 108 -6.80 -5.48 12.98
C PRO A 108 -5.99 -5.47 11.69
N ARG A 109 -6.12 -6.49 10.83
CA ARG A 109 -5.44 -6.57 9.53
C ARG A 109 -5.98 -5.52 8.56
N ASP A 110 -7.30 -5.40 8.44
CA ASP A 110 -7.92 -4.38 7.57
C ASP A 110 -7.51 -2.97 7.98
N ARG A 111 -7.49 -2.70 9.29
CA ARG A 111 -6.98 -1.42 9.80
C ARG A 111 -5.51 -1.21 9.46
N ALA A 112 -4.68 -2.24 9.60
CA ALA A 112 -3.27 -2.16 9.26
C ALA A 112 -3.06 -1.87 7.76
N LEU A 113 -3.83 -2.52 6.89
CA LEU A 113 -3.82 -2.29 5.44
C LEU A 113 -4.27 -0.86 5.08
N THR A 114 -5.32 -0.34 5.73
CA THR A 114 -5.70 1.07 5.60
C THR A 114 -4.57 2.01 6.05
N LEU A 115 -3.84 1.70 7.13
CA LEU A 115 -2.70 2.54 7.53
C LEU A 115 -1.54 2.51 6.52
N ILE A 116 -1.28 1.36 5.90
CA ILE A 116 -0.28 1.25 4.83
C ILE A 116 -0.70 2.11 3.64
N HIS A 117 -1.98 2.06 3.25
CA HIS A 117 -2.55 2.91 2.21
C HIS A 117 -2.29 4.39 2.49
N GLU A 118 -2.73 4.88 3.65
CA GLU A 118 -2.59 6.29 4.01
C GLU A 118 -1.13 6.72 4.15
N PHE A 119 -0.25 5.83 4.61
CA PHE A 119 1.17 6.15 4.70
C PHE A 119 1.81 6.39 3.33
N VAL A 120 1.38 5.68 2.29
CA VAL A 120 1.90 5.88 0.92
C VAL A 120 1.61 7.30 0.44
N HIS A 121 0.45 7.89 0.79
CA HIS A 121 0.16 9.31 0.51
C HIS A 121 1.13 10.27 1.18
N LEU A 122 1.66 9.92 2.37
CA LEU A 122 2.67 10.73 3.06
C LEU A 122 4.07 10.63 2.42
N VAL A 123 4.34 9.56 1.67
CA VAL A 123 5.60 9.37 0.92
C VAL A 123 5.50 10.02 -0.46
N HIS A 124 4.37 9.81 -1.15
CA HIS A 124 4.12 10.29 -2.50
C HIS A 124 3.10 11.43 -2.45
N THR A 125 3.57 12.63 -2.15
CA THR A 125 2.71 13.80 -1.88
C THR A 125 2.06 14.44 -3.11
N GLN A 126 2.28 13.88 -4.31
CA GLN A 126 1.79 14.43 -5.57
C GLN A 126 0.41 13.82 -5.90
N PHE A 127 -0.65 14.60 -5.68
CA PHE A 127 -2.00 14.31 -6.20
C PHE A 127 -2.16 14.93 -7.60
N GLY A 128 -2.59 14.13 -8.58
CA GLY A 128 -2.79 14.55 -9.98
C GLY A 128 -3.46 13.45 -10.81
N GLU A 129 -3.53 13.61 -12.15
CA GLU A 129 -4.15 12.67 -13.13
C GLU A 129 -3.61 11.21 -13.09
N ASP A 130 -2.55 10.98 -12.30
CA ASP A 130 -1.94 9.66 -12.07
C ASP A 130 -2.46 8.94 -10.84
N HIS A 131 -3.33 9.60 -10.07
CA HIS A 131 -4.08 8.98 -9.00
C HIS A 131 -5.37 8.41 -9.60
N PRO A 132 -5.57 7.08 -9.68
CA PRO A 132 -6.91 6.54 -9.82
C PRO A 132 -7.62 6.74 -8.48
N GLY A 133 -7.94 8.00 -8.16
CA GLY A 133 -8.83 8.35 -7.06
C GLY A 133 -10.20 7.77 -7.37
N GLY A 134 -10.69 6.89 -6.50
CA GLY A 134 -12.10 6.49 -6.44
C GLY A 134 -12.56 5.45 -7.47
N ALA A 135 -11.88 5.25 -8.59
CA ALA A 135 -12.20 4.13 -9.48
C ALA A 135 -11.31 2.94 -9.12
N VAL A 136 -11.85 2.07 -8.27
CA VAL A 136 -11.55 0.64 -8.33
C VAL A 136 -11.73 0.23 -9.80
N ILE A 137 -10.67 0.29 -10.60
CA ILE A 137 -10.65 -0.41 -11.88
C ILE A 137 -10.84 -1.86 -11.47
N SER A 138 -12.00 -2.40 -11.86
CA SER A 138 -12.45 -3.77 -11.61
C SER A 138 -11.26 -4.67 -11.29
N PHE A 139 -11.12 -5.05 -10.02
CA PHE A 139 -10.16 -6.06 -9.60
C PHE A 139 -10.58 -7.35 -10.31
N ASP A 140 -10.10 -7.59 -11.52
CA ASP A 140 -10.00 -8.96 -11.97
C ASP A 140 -9.09 -9.65 -10.95
N ALA A 141 -9.41 -10.89 -10.60
CA ALA A 141 -8.72 -11.61 -9.54
C ALA A 141 -7.20 -11.78 -9.80
N SER A 142 -6.71 -11.41 -10.99
CA SER A 142 -5.33 -11.54 -11.45
C SER A 142 -4.55 -10.22 -11.53
N SER A 143 -5.10 -9.00 -11.55
CA SER A 143 -4.27 -7.77 -11.65
C SER A 143 -4.97 -6.48 -11.22
N LEU A 144 -4.21 -5.49 -10.76
CA LEU A 144 -4.71 -4.12 -10.53
C LEU A 144 -4.84 -3.30 -11.82
N GLY A 145 -4.20 -3.72 -12.91
CA GLY A 145 -4.32 -3.07 -14.22
C GLY A 145 -3.74 -1.65 -14.31
N VAL A 146 -2.94 -1.22 -13.33
CA VAL A 146 -2.30 0.10 -13.29
C VAL A 146 -0.89 0.02 -13.89
N PRO A 147 -0.53 0.85 -14.91
CA PRO A 147 0.83 0.89 -15.43
C PRO A 147 1.86 1.23 -14.36
N TYR A 148 3.07 0.67 -14.47
CA TYR A 148 4.12 0.78 -13.45
C TYR A 148 4.35 2.21 -12.93
N ASP A 149 4.48 3.20 -13.83
CA ASP A 149 4.77 4.60 -13.45
C ASP A 149 3.69 5.23 -12.55
N LYS A 150 2.45 4.76 -12.68
CA LYS A 150 1.33 5.14 -11.80
C LYS A 150 1.26 4.23 -10.58
N ALA A 151 1.50 2.93 -10.76
CA ALA A 151 1.40 1.93 -9.69
C ALA A 151 2.40 2.19 -8.56
N ILE A 152 3.62 2.65 -8.86
CA ILE A 152 4.63 2.96 -7.84
C ILE A 152 4.26 4.11 -6.90
N LYS A 153 3.29 4.95 -7.29
CA LYS A 153 2.76 6.05 -6.47
C LYS A 153 1.36 5.74 -5.92
N ASN A 154 0.78 4.60 -6.28
CA ASN A 154 -0.60 4.26 -5.94
C ASN A 154 -0.67 3.48 -4.63
N PRO A 155 -1.35 3.99 -3.58
CA PRO A 155 -1.46 3.34 -2.28
C PRO A 155 -2.13 1.95 -2.34
N TYR A 156 -3.08 1.74 -3.27
CA TYR A 156 -3.75 0.44 -3.42
C TYR A 156 -2.77 -0.65 -3.87
N CYS A 157 -1.74 -0.32 -4.66
CA CYS A 157 -0.72 -1.27 -5.08
C CYS A 157 0.08 -1.79 -3.89
N TYR A 158 0.47 -0.90 -2.98
CA TYR A 158 1.17 -1.28 -1.74
C TYR A 158 0.26 -2.04 -0.78
N GLN A 159 -0.99 -1.61 -0.63
CA GLN A 159 -1.98 -2.30 0.20
C GLN A 159 -2.20 -3.74 -0.29
N ALA A 160 -2.48 -3.92 -1.59
CA ALA A 160 -2.73 -5.21 -2.20
C ALA A 160 -1.50 -6.12 -2.13
N PHE A 161 -0.31 -5.59 -2.44
CA PHE A 161 0.92 -6.39 -2.37
C PHE A 161 1.22 -6.84 -0.94
N ALA A 162 1.09 -5.95 0.05
CA ALA A 162 1.30 -6.28 1.46
C ALA A 162 0.30 -7.32 1.97
N ASP A 163 -0.95 -7.26 1.51
CA ASP A 163 -1.98 -8.25 1.80
C ASP A 163 -1.61 -9.61 1.18
N TRP A 164 -1.49 -9.66 -0.14
CA TRP A 164 -1.29 -10.90 -0.91
C TRP A 164 0.01 -11.60 -0.57
N ILE A 165 1.10 -10.89 -0.29
CA ILE A 165 2.38 -11.53 0.05
C ILE A 165 2.35 -12.17 1.43
N SER A 166 1.59 -11.58 2.36
CA SER A 166 1.52 -11.99 3.77
C SER A 166 0.51 -13.10 4.04
N ASP A 167 -0.37 -13.41 3.08
CA ASP A 167 -1.27 -14.55 3.16
C ASP A 167 -1.07 -15.51 1.97
N PRO A 168 -0.47 -16.70 2.18
CA PRO A 168 -0.27 -17.69 1.12
C PRO A 168 -1.58 -18.27 0.57
N LYS A 169 -2.72 -18.08 1.24
CA LYS A 169 -4.04 -18.51 0.73
C LYS A 169 -4.66 -17.46 -0.19
N GLN A 170 -4.23 -16.21 -0.12
CA GLN A 170 -4.62 -15.19 -1.08
C GLN A 170 -3.88 -15.44 -2.40
N LYS A 171 -4.64 -15.89 -3.41
CA LYS A 171 -4.21 -16.17 -4.78
C LYS A 171 -3.21 -17.34 -4.94
N ALA A 172 -3.51 -18.47 -4.29
CA ALA A 172 -2.89 -19.77 -4.58
C ALA A 172 -3.64 -20.60 -5.65
N ALA A 173 -4.39 -19.95 -6.53
CA ALA A 173 -5.14 -20.58 -7.63
C ALA A 173 -4.52 -20.20 -8.97
#